data_AF-A0A2H9QQC3-F1
#
_entry.id   AF-A0A2H9QQC3-F1
#
_cell.length_a   1.000
_cell.length_b   1.000
_cell.length_c   1.000
_cell.angle_alpha   90.00
_cell.angle_beta   90.00
_cell.angle_gamma   90.00
#
_symmetry.space_group_name_H-M   'P 1'
#
loop_
_entity.id
_entity.type
_entity.pdbx_description
1 polymer ?
#
loop_
_entity_poly.entity_id
_entity_poly.type
_entity_poly.pdbx_seq_one_letter_code
_entity_poly.pdbx_strand_id
1 'polypeptide(L)'
;METKNTKGAMEMSVGTIVTIVLLMSVLVLGIFFISKIFTSSNNAINSIDTQIQNEINQMFSDGKTLKLAVYPSSRIITVKRGASPPQGFAFSIYNNAKTQADFTYSIKASDVTDCQGTVTESQANSYVLGGTTLNPIPIGGSQMLSNARLVQFPVPESMPSCTVKYDLLLYRDGSAYDSADISVTFK
;
A
#
# COMPACT_ATOMS: atom_id res chain seq x y z
N MET A 1 -59.11 -34.32 -36.99
CA MET A 1 -58.33 -33.14 -37.43
C MET A 1 -58.10 -32.28 -36.20
N GLU A 2 -56.96 -32.43 -35.54
CA GLU A 2 -56.58 -31.63 -34.37
C GLU A 2 -55.89 -30.33 -34.81
N THR A 3 -56.38 -29.21 -34.28
CA THR A 3 -55.91 -27.85 -34.58
C THR A 3 -54.68 -27.51 -33.74
N LYS A 4 -53.54 -27.53 -34.44
CA LYS A 4 -52.23 -26.91 -34.17
C LYS A 4 -52.21 -25.78 -33.12
N ASN A 5 -51.76 -26.09 -31.90
CA ASN A 5 -51.49 -25.12 -30.84
C ASN A 5 -49.98 -24.79 -30.79
N THR A 6 -49.52 -23.88 -31.66
CA THR A 6 -48.08 -23.51 -31.80
C THR A 6 -47.73 -22.10 -31.30
N LYS A 7 -48.72 -21.32 -30.83
CA LYS A 7 -48.49 -19.94 -30.39
C LYS A 7 -47.94 -19.83 -28.96
N GLY A 8 -48.37 -20.69 -28.02
CA GLY A 8 -47.89 -20.64 -26.63
C GLY A 8 -46.41 -21.02 -26.45
N ALA A 9 -45.90 -21.93 -27.29
CA ALA A 9 -44.49 -22.34 -27.25
C ALA A 9 -43.53 -21.26 -27.80
N MET A 10 -44.01 -20.35 -28.65
CA MET A 10 -43.19 -19.29 -29.25
C MET A 10 -42.99 -18.09 -28.33
N GLU A 11 -43.92 -17.80 -27.41
CA GLU A 11 -43.76 -16.71 -26.43
C GLU A 11 -42.83 -17.10 -25.27
N MET A 12 -42.81 -18.38 -24.91
CA MET A 12 -41.91 -18.89 -23.86
C MET A 12 -40.42 -18.89 -24.30
N SER A 13 -40.14 -18.97 -25.61
CA SER A 13 -38.77 -18.92 -26.14
C SER A 13 -38.20 -17.51 -26.14
N VAL A 14 -39.01 -16.48 -26.44
CA VAL A 14 -38.54 -15.09 -26.45
C VAL A 14 -38.26 -14.59 -25.03
N GLY A 15 -39.16 -14.90 -24.08
CA GLY A 15 -38.98 -14.50 -22.68
C GLY A 15 -37.72 -15.10 -22.05
N THR A 16 -37.43 -16.38 -22.32
CA THR A 16 -36.23 -17.06 -21.80
C THR A 16 -34.94 -16.58 -22.47
N ILE A 17 -34.97 -16.28 -23.77
CA ILE A 17 -33.80 -15.72 -24.47
C ILE A 17 -33.46 -14.33 -23.91
N VAL A 18 -34.46 -13.47 -23.71
CA VAL A 18 -34.23 -12.11 -23.20
C VAL A 18 -33.65 -12.14 -21.79
N THR A 19 -34.15 -13.02 -20.92
CA THR A 19 -33.61 -13.13 -19.55
C THR A 19 -32.19 -13.68 -19.53
N ILE A 20 -31.85 -14.66 -20.38
CA ILE A 20 -30.48 -15.17 -20.50
C ILE A 20 -29.52 -14.06 -20.95
N VAL A 21 -29.91 -13.25 -21.95
CA VAL A 21 -29.08 -12.15 -22.45
C VAL A 21 -28.90 -11.06 -21.38
N LEU A 22 -29.95 -10.74 -20.62
CA LEU A 22 -29.86 -9.81 -19.50
C LEU A 22 -28.91 -10.30 -18.40
N LEU A 23 -29.03 -11.58 -18.02
CA LEU A 23 -28.16 -12.17 -17.00
C LEU A 23 -26.69 -12.18 -17.41
N MET A 24 -26.39 -12.52 -18.67
CA MET A 24 -25.02 -12.47 -19.19
C MET A 24 -24.47 -11.04 -19.23
N SER A 25 -25.30 -10.06 -19.58
CA SER A 25 -24.91 -8.64 -19.59
C SER A 25 -24.56 -8.13 -18.19
N VAL A 26 -25.37 -8.47 -17.18
CA VAL A 26 -25.12 -8.10 -15.77
C VAL A 26 -23.86 -8.79 -15.23
N LEU A 27 -23.63 -10.06 -15.58
CA LEU A 27 -22.43 -10.80 -15.16
C LEU A 27 -21.15 -10.14 -15.69
N VAL A 28 -21.11 -9.79 -16.97
CA VAL A 28 -19.94 -9.15 -17.59
C VAL A 28 -19.68 -7.77 -16.97
N LEU A 29 -20.73 -6.97 -16.75
CA LEU A 29 -20.61 -5.69 -16.06
C LEU A 29 -20.15 -5.83 -14.61
N GLY A 30 -20.64 -6.85 -13.90
CA GLY A 30 -20.20 -7.18 -12.54
C GLY A 30 -18.71 -7.49 -12.47
N ILE A 31 -18.21 -8.36 -13.36
CA ILE A 31 -16.78 -8.71 -13.42
C ILE A 31 -15.93 -7.48 -13.79
N PHE A 32 -16.41 -6.63 -14.70
CA PHE A 32 -15.72 -5.40 -15.09
C PHE A 32 -15.61 -4.40 -13.93
N PHE A 33 -16.68 -4.23 -13.15
CA PHE A 33 -16.68 -3.38 -11.94
C PHE A 33 -15.73 -3.92 -10.86
N ILE A 34 -15.76 -5.23 -10.61
CA ILE A 34 -14.84 -5.87 -9.66
C ILE A 34 -13.38 -5.67 -10.11
N SER A 35 -13.10 -5.82 -11.40
CA SER A 35 -11.74 -5.64 -11.95
C SER A 35 -11.22 -4.20 -11.80
N LYS A 36 -12.09 -3.19 -11.94
CA LYS A 36 -11.70 -1.79 -11.75
C LYS A 36 -11.38 -1.43 -10.31
N ILE A 37 -12.05 -2.03 -9.33
CA ILE A 37 -11.79 -1.78 -7.90
C ILE A 37 -10.38 -2.28 -7.52
N PHE A 38 -9.94 -3.43 -8.03
CA PHE A 38 -8.59 -3.96 -7.73
C PHE A 38 -7.43 -3.23 -8.43
N THR A 39 -7.71 -2.39 -9.43
CA THR A 39 -6.66 -1.66 -10.17
C THR A 39 -6.44 -0.24 -9.62
N SER A 40 -7.29 0.24 -8.71
CA SER A 40 -7.30 1.65 -8.26
C SER A 40 -7.15 1.80 -6.75
N SER A 41 -6.04 1.33 -6.21
CA SER A 41 -5.55 1.86 -4.94
C SER A 41 -4.20 2.51 -5.19
N ASN A 42 -4.23 3.79 -5.58
CA ASN A 42 -3.08 4.68 -5.47
C ASN A 42 -2.75 4.78 -3.97
N ASN A 43 -1.94 3.83 -3.52
CA ASN A 43 -1.60 3.58 -2.12
C ASN A 43 -0.49 4.49 -1.59
N ALA A 44 0.15 5.27 -2.47
CA ALA A 44 1.20 6.17 -2.06
C ALA A 44 0.62 7.52 -1.63
N ILE A 45 1.06 7.98 -0.46
CA ILE A 45 0.67 9.26 0.12
C ILE A 45 1.74 10.32 -0.14
N ASN A 46 1.35 11.58 -0.20
CA ASN A 46 2.27 12.71 -0.40
C ASN A 46 2.33 13.67 0.81
N SER A 47 1.45 13.50 1.79
CA SER A 47 1.42 14.22 3.05
C SER A 47 0.81 13.35 4.14
N ILE A 48 1.09 13.67 5.41
CA ILE A 48 0.41 13.08 6.56
C ILE A 48 -0.64 14.09 7.03
N ASP A 49 -1.91 13.74 6.85
CA ASP A 49 -3.04 14.48 7.39
C ASP A 49 -3.59 13.82 8.66
N THR A 50 -4.64 14.39 9.22
CA THR A 50 -5.29 13.88 10.43
C THR A 50 -5.90 12.50 10.22
N GLN A 51 -6.36 12.16 9.01
CA GLN A 51 -6.93 10.86 8.71
C GLN A 51 -5.83 9.78 8.74
N ILE A 52 -4.71 10.01 8.04
CA ILE A 52 -3.57 9.08 8.04
C ILE A 52 -3.01 8.91 9.45
N GLN A 53 -2.89 10.01 10.20
CA GLN A 53 -2.42 9.94 11.59
C GLN A 53 -3.37 9.10 12.46
N ASN A 54 -4.69 9.25 12.29
CA ASN A 54 -5.68 8.46 13.02
C ASN A 54 -5.63 6.97 12.64
N GLU A 55 -5.49 6.65 11.35
CA GLU A 55 -5.35 5.26 10.88
C GLU A 55 -4.10 4.61 11.48
N ILE A 56 -2.96 5.32 11.50
CA ILE A 56 -1.73 4.84 12.16
C ILE A 56 -1.94 4.65 13.67
N ASN A 57 -2.60 5.60 14.35
CA ASN A 57 -2.87 5.49 15.79
C ASN A 57 -3.80 4.31 16.12
N GLN A 58 -4.75 4.01 15.22
CA GLN A 58 -5.63 2.86 15.34
C GLN A 58 -4.86 1.53 15.22
N MET A 59 -3.85 1.45 14.34
CA MET A 59 -2.99 0.25 14.24
C MET A 59 -2.28 -0.11 15.55
N PHE A 60 -2.02 0.87 16.44
CA PHE A 60 -1.48 0.59 17.78
C PHE A 60 -2.55 0.23 18.81
N SER A 61 -3.80 0.62 18.56
CA SER A 61 -4.94 0.39 19.45
C SER A 61 -5.56 -0.99 19.26
N ASP A 62 -5.51 -1.51 18.03
CA ASP A 62 -6.01 -2.83 17.65
C ASP A 62 -5.00 -3.93 18.05
N GLY A 63 -5.06 -4.40 19.31
CA GLY A 63 -4.41 -5.66 19.72
C GLY A 63 -2.97 -5.58 20.27
N LYS A 64 -2.48 -4.38 20.66
CA LYS A 64 -1.38 -4.12 21.61
C LYS A 64 -0.09 -4.97 21.52
N THR A 65 0.47 -5.17 20.34
CA THR A 65 1.87 -5.66 20.20
C THR A 65 2.68 -5.00 19.09
N LEU A 66 2.03 -4.23 18.21
CA LEU A 66 2.70 -3.53 17.12
C LEU A 66 3.64 -2.46 17.68
N LYS A 67 4.94 -2.66 17.47
CA LYS A 67 6.00 -1.70 17.80
C LYS A 67 6.23 -0.71 16.65
N LEU A 68 5.86 -1.11 15.45
CA LEU A 68 6.01 -0.36 14.21
C LEU A 68 4.70 -0.47 13.40
N ALA A 69 4.11 0.68 13.07
CA ALA A 69 2.96 0.77 12.18
C ALA A 69 3.39 1.41 10.86
N VAL A 70 2.98 0.82 9.74
CA VAL A 70 3.28 1.31 8.38
C VAL A 70 1.95 1.54 7.66
N TYR A 71 1.84 2.71 7.04
CA TYR A 71 0.71 3.12 6.22
C TYR A 71 1.13 3.33 4.77
N PRO A 72 0.46 2.68 3.80
CA PRO A 72 -0.71 1.81 3.97
C PRO A 72 -0.37 0.47 4.61
N SER A 73 -1.35 -0.13 5.28
CA SER A 73 -1.21 -1.42 5.99
C SER A 73 -0.88 -2.59 5.07
N SER A 74 -1.21 -2.49 3.78
CA SER A 74 -0.82 -3.48 2.76
C SER A 74 0.69 -3.55 2.55
N ARG A 75 1.44 -2.50 2.93
CA ARG A 75 2.87 -2.32 2.65
C ARG A 75 3.23 -2.41 1.16
N ILE A 76 2.24 -2.29 0.29
CA ILE A 76 2.40 -2.24 -1.17
C ILE A 76 1.99 -0.85 -1.62
N ILE A 77 2.96 -0.06 -2.05
CA ILE A 77 2.75 1.29 -2.55
C ILE A 77 3.08 1.38 -4.03
N THR A 78 2.27 2.15 -4.76
CA THR A 78 2.56 2.51 -6.16
C THR A 78 2.89 3.98 -6.20
N VAL A 79 4.13 4.31 -6.54
CA VAL A 79 4.62 5.68 -6.68
C VAL A 79 4.63 6.05 -8.16
N LYS A 80 4.00 7.17 -8.48
CA LYS A 80 4.04 7.70 -9.84
C LYS A 80 5.40 8.32 -10.14
N ARG A 81 6.01 7.92 -11.25
CA ARG A 81 7.26 8.51 -11.76
C ARG A 81 7.05 9.99 -12.10
N GLY A 82 7.99 10.84 -11.71
CA GLY A 82 7.88 12.29 -11.90
C GLY A 82 6.83 12.99 -11.03
N ALA A 83 6.26 12.31 -10.02
CA ALA A 83 5.27 12.93 -9.15
C ALA A 83 5.81 14.15 -8.42
N SER A 84 5.05 15.23 -8.47
CA SER A 84 5.29 16.46 -7.72
C SER A 84 4.00 16.88 -7.01
N PRO A 85 3.93 16.84 -5.67
CA PRO A 85 4.98 16.40 -4.74
C PRO A 85 5.27 14.89 -4.81
N PRO A 86 6.48 14.44 -4.40
CA PRO A 86 6.82 13.02 -4.32
C PRO A 86 5.85 12.22 -3.45
N GLN A 87 5.62 10.97 -3.80
CA GLN A 87 4.74 10.07 -3.04
C GLN A 87 5.55 9.01 -2.30
N GLY A 88 4.95 8.38 -1.30
CA GLY A 88 5.53 7.23 -0.62
C GLY A 88 4.62 6.69 0.48
N PHE A 89 5.19 6.39 1.65
CA PHE A 89 4.47 5.77 2.76
C PHE A 89 4.76 6.49 4.07
N ALA A 90 3.90 6.30 5.06
CA ALA A 90 4.13 6.79 6.41
C ALA A 90 4.38 5.63 7.37
N PHE A 91 5.09 5.91 8.46
CA PHE A 91 5.20 4.96 9.56
C PHE A 91 5.26 5.69 10.90
N SER A 92 4.95 4.97 11.96
CA SER A 92 5.10 5.45 13.33
C SER A 92 5.67 4.36 14.21
N ILE A 93 6.26 4.79 15.33
CA ILE A 93 6.97 3.94 16.27
C ILE A 93 6.23 3.97 17.60
N TYR A 94 6.07 2.81 18.22
CA TYR A 94 5.56 2.67 19.58
C TYR A 94 6.65 2.14 20.51
N ASN A 95 6.93 2.91 21.56
CA ASN A 95 7.80 2.47 22.64
C ASN A 95 6.97 1.67 23.64
N ASN A 96 7.10 0.35 23.60
CA ASN A 96 6.40 -0.55 24.53
C ASN A 96 7.08 -0.68 25.90
N ALA A 97 8.24 -0.04 26.11
CA ALA A 97 8.91 -0.01 27.40
C ALA A 97 8.22 0.99 28.35
N LYS A 98 8.43 0.82 29.66
CA LYS A 98 7.90 1.74 30.67
C LYS A 98 8.70 3.05 30.77
N THR A 99 9.90 3.08 30.22
CA THR A 99 10.83 4.22 30.27
C THR A 99 11.02 4.80 28.88
N GLN A 100 11.46 6.06 28.83
CA GLN A 100 11.91 6.67 27.59
C GLN A 100 13.07 5.86 26.99
N ALA A 101 13.10 5.77 25.67
CA ALA A 101 14.21 5.19 24.91
C ALA A 101 14.43 5.98 23.62
N ASP A 102 15.63 5.84 23.07
CA ASP A 102 16.05 6.53 21.86
C ASP A 102 15.90 5.62 20.65
N PHE A 103 15.17 6.08 19.64
CA PHE A 103 14.89 5.30 18.43
C PHE A 103 15.61 5.86 17.22
N THR A 104 16.19 4.98 16.42
CA THR A 104 16.71 5.29 15.09
C THR A 104 16.14 4.29 14.09
N TYR A 105 16.06 4.69 12.83
CA TYR A 105 15.57 3.83 11.76
C TYR A 105 16.38 4.04 10.48
N SER A 106 16.39 3.00 9.64
CA SER A 106 17.01 3.04 8.31
C SER A 106 16.16 2.25 7.33
N ILE A 107 15.96 2.82 6.15
CA ILE A 107 15.23 2.24 5.03
C ILE A 107 16.24 1.92 3.95
N LYS A 108 16.29 0.65 3.55
CA LYS A 108 17.25 0.16 2.56
C LYS A 108 16.56 -0.75 1.56
N ALA A 109 16.87 -0.58 0.28
CA ALA A 109 16.48 -1.52 -0.77
C ALA A 109 17.09 -2.89 -0.45
N SER A 110 16.25 -3.92 -0.45
CA SER A 110 16.60 -5.31 -0.14
C SER A 110 16.41 -6.23 -1.34
N ASP A 111 15.59 -5.84 -2.32
CA ASP A 111 15.37 -6.62 -3.54
C ASP A 111 14.99 -5.69 -4.70
N VAL A 112 15.78 -5.70 -5.77
CA VAL A 112 15.55 -4.96 -7.02
C VAL A 112 15.37 -5.89 -8.23
N THR A 113 15.13 -7.19 -8.00
CA THR A 113 15.10 -8.21 -9.07
C THR A 113 14.06 -7.91 -10.15
N ASP A 114 12.91 -7.34 -9.77
CA ASP A 114 11.84 -6.94 -10.69
C ASP A 114 12.24 -5.79 -11.63
N CYS A 115 13.35 -5.08 -11.33
CA CYS A 115 13.91 -4.05 -12.20
C CYS A 115 14.84 -4.60 -13.29
N GLN A 116 15.01 -5.93 -13.39
CA GLN A 116 15.75 -6.63 -14.46
C GLN A 116 17.17 -6.06 -14.70
N GLY A 117 17.85 -5.63 -13.63
CA GLY A 117 19.20 -5.05 -13.69
C GLY A 117 19.28 -3.58 -14.13
N THR A 118 18.14 -2.93 -14.42
CA THR A 118 18.11 -1.50 -14.81
C THR A 118 18.29 -0.56 -13.62
N VAL A 119 17.96 -1.03 -12.42
CA VAL A 119 18.07 -0.28 -11.17
C VAL A 119 18.87 -1.12 -10.19
N THR A 120 19.94 -0.56 -9.64
CA THR A 120 20.72 -1.18 -8.55
C THR A 120 20.14 -0.80 -7.19
N GLU A 121 20.44 -1.57 -6.14
CA GLU A 121 20.06 -1.22 -4.76
C GLU A 121 20.58 0.16 -4.37
N SER A 122 21.82 0.51 -4.74
CA SER A 122 22.39 1.84 -4.48
C SER A 122 21.59 2.95 -5.15
N GLN A 123 21.14 2.72 -6.38
CA GLN A 123 20.33 3.69 -7.11
C GLN A 123 18.92 3.80 -6.50
N ALA A 124 18.30 2.68 -6.15
CA ALA A 124 17.03 2.66 -5.43
C ALA A 124 17.11 3.44 -4.11
N ASN A 125 18.14 3.21 -3.31
CA ASN A 125 18.41 3.93 -2.06
C ASN A 125 18.61 5.44 -2.25
N SER A 126 19.17 5.86 -3.39
CA SER A 126 19.35 7.28 -3.69
C SER A 126 18.02 8.04 -3.88
N TYR A 127 16.94 7.32 -4.19
CA TYR A 127 15.61 7.90 -4.34
C TYR A 127 14.81 7.92 -3.04
N VAL A 128 15.38 7.59 -1.88
CA VAL A 128 14.63 7.59 -0.61
C VAL A 128 14.82 8.91 0.11
N LEU A 129 13.75 9.70 0.24
CA LEU A 129 13.70 10.88 1.11
C LEU A 129 13.11 10.54 2.47
N GLY A 130 13.77 11.00 3.54
CA GLY A 130 13.38 10.68 4.91
C GLY A 130 13.73 9.25 5.35
N GLY A 131 14.59 8.56 4.58
CA GLY A 131 14.88 7.13 4.72
C GLY A 131 15.76 6.74 5.91
N THR A 132 16.41 7.67 6.59
CA THR A 132 17.26 7.35 7.75
C THR A 132 17.24 8.51 8.75
N THR A 133 17.28 8.18 10.04
CA THR A 133 17.42 9.17 11.11
C THR A 133 18.90 9.43 11.41
N LEU A 134 19.30 10.71 11.37
CA LEU A 134 20.65 11.14 11.76
C LEU A 134 20.79 11.28 13.28
N ASN A 135 19.72 11.73 13.94
CA ASN A 135 19.67 11.91 15.39
C ASN A 135 18.64 10.93 15.98
N PRO A 136 18.93 10.35 17.16
CA PRO A 136 17.96 9.52 17.85
C PRO A 136 16.69 10.30 18.20
N ILE A 137 15.54 9.63 18.10
CA ILE A 137 14.24 10.17 18.43
C ILE A 137 13.86 9.68 19.83
N PRO A 138 13.81 10.55 20.84
CA PRO A 138 13.37 10.15 22.16
C PRO A 138 11.85 9.92 22.14
N ILE A 139 11.42 8.74 22.59
CA ILE A 139 9.99 8.42 22.74
C ILE A 139 9.77 7.96 24.18
N GLY A 140 8.85 8.62 24.88
CA GLY A 140 8.50 8.28 26.26
C GLY A 140 7.96 6.85 26.39
N GLY A 141 8.03 6.30 27.60
CA GLY A 141 7.54 4.94 27.86
C GLY A 141 6.04 4.80 27.64
N SER A 142 5.62 3.70 27.00
CA SER A 142 4.24 3.43 26.59
C SER A 142 3.63 4.51 25.67
N GLN A 143 4.47 5.30 25.01
CA GLN A 143 4.04 6.35 24.07
C GLN A 143 4.37 5.97 22.63
N MET A 144 3.61 6.55 21.70
CA MET A 144 3.91 6.53 20.28
C MET A 144 4.58 7.83 19.86
N LEU A 145 5.22 7.80 18.70
CA LEU A 145 5.74 8.99 18.06
C LEU A 145 4.60 10.00 17.81
N SER A 146 4.76 11.25 18.28
CA SER A 146 3.71 12.27 18.23
C SER A 146 3.24 12.60 16.81
N ASN A 147 4.15 12.53 15.84
CA ASN A 147 3.85 12.71 14.42
C ASN A 147 4.47 11.54 13.65
N ALA A 148 3.67 10.86 12.83
CA ALA A 148 4.22 9.85 11.94
C ALA A 148 5.29 10.43 11.02
N ARG A 149 6.20 9.57 10.55
CA ARG A 149 7.24 9.93 9.59
C ARG A 149 6.79 9.58 8.19
N LEU A 150 6.96 10.53 7.27
CA LEU A 150 6.71 10.33 5.85
C LEU A 150 8.02 9.98 5.16
N VAL A 151 7.99 8.94 4.35
CA VAL A 151 9.08 8.51 3.47
C VAL A 151 8.60 8.70 2.05
N GLN A 152 9.37 9.40 1.24
CA GLN A 152 8.96 9.74 -0.13
C GLN A 152 9.99 9.29 -1.15
N PHE A 153 9.53 9.07 -2.37
CA PHE A 153 10.34 8.60 -3.48
C PHE A 153 10.25 9.59 -4.66
N PRO A 154 11.15 10.58 -4.77
CA PRO A 154 11.29 11.46 -5.94
C PRO A 154 11.92 10.73 -7.12
N VAL A 155 11.23 9.70 -7.62
CA VAL A 155 11.70 8.94 -8.78
C VAL A 155 11.46 9.69 -10.09
N PRO A 156 12.46 9.75 -11.00
CA PRO A 156 12.34 10.49 -12.25
C PRO A 156 11.41 9.77 -13.25
N GLU A 157 10.85 10.53 -14.20
CA GLU A 157 10.02 9.98 -15.30
C GLU A 157 10.75 8.95 -16.16
N SER A 158 12.08 9.09 -16.29
CA SER A 158 12.93 8.19 -17.06
C SER A 158 13.16 6.82 -16.42
N MET A 159 12.76 6.63 -15.16
CA MET A 159 12.91 5.34 -14.48
C MET A 159 12.02 4.29 -15.14
N PRO A 160 12.47 3.04 -15.35
CA PRO A 160 11.58 1.97 -15.81
C PRO A 160 10.50 1.69 -14.76
N SER A 161 9.36 1.17 -15.22
CA SER A 161 8.37 0.62 -14.30
C SER A 161 8.93 -0.65 -13.68
N CYS A 162 9.16 -0.65 -12.37
CA CYS A 162 9.58 -1.83 -11.64
C CYS A 162 9.24 -1.74 -10.15
N THR A 163 9.29 -2.89 -9.47
CA THR A 163 9.07 -3.00 -8.04
C THR A 163 10.39 -3.18 -7.29
N VAL A 164 10.57 -2.41 -6.24
CA VAL A 164 11.70 -2.54 -5.31
C VAL A 164 11.15 -2.86 -3.93
N LYS A 165 11.72 -3.85 -3.25
CA LYS A 165 11.44 -4.09 -1.83
C LYS A 165 12.43 -3.31 -0.99
N TYR A 166 11.91 -2.68 0.06
CA TYR A 166 12.67 -1.94 1.04
C TYR A 166 12.44 -2.53 2.42
N ASP A 167 13.52 -2.65 3.19
CA ASP A 167 13.48 -3.01 4.60
C ASP A 167 13.54 -1.72 5.42
N LEU A 168 12.51 -1.50 6.24
CA LEU A 168 12.51 -0.51 7.32
C LEU A 168 13.02 -1.19 8.58
N LEU A 169 14.25 -0.87 8.96
CA LEU A 169 14.92 -1.38 10.15
C LEU A 169 14.78 -0.36 11.27
N LEU A 170 14.22 -0.78 12.41
CA LEU A 170 14.03 0.04 13.59
C LEU A 170 14.96 -0.41 14.71
N TYR A 171 15.66 0.54 15.31
CA TYR A 171 16.59 0.33 16.41
C TYR A 171 16.14 1.10 17.65
N ARG A 172 16.37 0.53 18.82
CA ARG A 172 16.17 1.13 20.13
C ARG A 172 17.49 1.09 20.89
N ASP A 173 17.99 2.25 21.31
CA ASP A 173 19.27 2.40 22.01
C ASP A 173 20.44 1.69 21.27
N GLY A 174 20.41 1.76 19.94
CA GLY A 174 21.39 1.12 19.05
C GLY A 174 21.20 -0.39 18.78
N SER A 175 20.25 -1.05 19.45
CA SER A 175 19.93 -2.46 19.24
C SER A 175 18.72 -2.64 18.32
N ALA A 176 18.70 -3.67 17.49
CA ALA A 176 17.54 -3.96 16.63
C ALA A 176 16.27 -4.18 17.48
N TYR A 177 15.17 -3.55 17.09
CA TYR A 177 13.93 -3.51 17.87
C TYR A 177 12.72 -4.06 17.11
N ASP A 178 12.57 -3.69 15.84
CA ASP A 178 11.56 -4.23 14.92
C ASP A 178 11.98 -3.99 13.45
N SER A 179 11.26 -4.60 12.51
CA SER A 179 11.45 -4.36 11.08
C SER A 179 10.18 -4.56 10.28
N ALA A 180 10.06 -3.87 9.16
CA ALA A 180 8.99 -4.09 8.18
C ALA A 180 9.54 -4.12 6.76
N ASP A 181 8.93 -4.95 5.92
CA ASP A 181 9.16 -5.03 4.49
C ASP A 181 8.11 -4.17 3.75
N ILE A 182 8.55 -3.37 2.79
CA ILE A 182 7.68 -2.49 1.99
C ILE A 182 7.98 -2.73 0.51
N SER A 183 6.95 -3.07 -0.27
CA SER A 183 7.04 -3.19 -1.73
C SER A 183 6.65 -1.88 -2.39
N VAL A 184 7.56 -1.29 -3.15
CA VAL A 184 7.37 -0.01 -3.83
C VAL A 184 7.45 -0.21 -5.33
N THR A 185 6.32 -0.03 -6.01
CA THR A 185 6.25 -0.12 -7.48
C THR A 185 6.29 1.29 -8.07
N PHE A 186 7.29 1.55 -8.90
CA PHE A 186 7.40 2.78 -9.68
C PHE A 186 6.61 2.63 -10.98
N LYS A 187 5.66 3.53 -11.27
CA LYS A 187 4.82 3.48 -12.48
C LYS A 187 4.64 4.82 -13.16
#